data_AF-A0A537QWB7-F1
#
_entry.id   AF-A0A537QWB7-F1
#
_cell.length_a   1.000
_cell.length_b   1.000
_cell.length_c   1.000
_cell.angle_alpha   90.00
_cell.angle_beta   90.00
_cell.angle_gamma   90.00
#
_symmetry.space_group_name_H-M   'P 1'
#
loop_
_entity.id
_entity.type
_entity.pdbx_description
1 polymer ?
#
loop_
_entity_poly.entity_id
_entity_poly.type
_entity_poly.pdbx_seq_one_letter_code
_entity_poly.pdbx_strand_id
1 'polypeptide(L)'
;MKPRVPAAEIATLLARGDALLSTGDMTSARLFYQRAADAGAGLAAVRLGETFDPAFLDRAHVRGTRGDPGQAVAWYRRARDLGVTDAEVLLKALQNN
;
A
#
# COMPACT_ATOMS: atom_id res chain seq x y z
N MET A 1 -17.86 0.10 20.71
CA MET A 1 -16.95 -0.68 19.83
C MET A 1 -16.98 -0.04 18.45
N LYS A 2 -15.84 0.31 17.84
CA LYS A 2 -15.83 0.75 16.44
C LYS A 2 -16.31 -0.43 15.58
N PRO A 3 -17.26 -0.25 14.65
CA PRO A 3 -17.71 -1.34 13.78
C PRO A 3 -16.50 -1.88 13.01
N ARG A 4 -16.29 -3.20 13.09
CA ARG A 4 -15.24 -3.88 12.34
C ARG A 4 -15.73 -4.04 10.91
N VAL A 5 -15.02 -3.44 9.96
CA VAL A 5 -15.27 -3.61 8.54
C VAL A 5 -15.21 -5.12 8.22
N PRO A 6 -16.23 -5.71 7.58
CA PRO A 6 -16.23 -7.12 7.22
C PRO A 6 -15.06 -7.48 6.30
N ALA A 7 -14.53 -8.70 6.42
CA ALA A 7 -13.44 -9.18 5.56
C ALA A 7 -13.79 -9.10 4.05
N ALA A 8 -15.06 -9.31 3.70
CA ALA A 8 -15.54 -9.16 2.32
C ALA A 8 -15.43 -7.71 1.82
N GLU A 9 -15.77 -6.72 2.65
CA GLU A 9 -15.64 -5.31 2.30
C GLU A 9 -14.16 -4.92 2.16
N ILE A 10 -13.29 -5.42 3.04
CA ILE A 10 -11.83 -5.26 2.92
C ILE A 10 -11.33 -5.81 1.58
N ALA A 11 -11.78 -7.01 1.18
CA ALA A 11 -11.41 -7.60 -0.09
C ALA A 11 -11.90 -6.77 -1.29
N THR A 12 -13.11 -6.20 -1.22
CA THR A 12 -13.63 -5.28 -2.25
C THR A 12 -12.79 -4.01 -2.35
N LEU A 13 -12.37 -3.42 -1.22
CA LEU A 13 -11.51 -2.24 -1.21
C LEU A 13 -10.15 -2.54 -1.85
N LEU A 14 -9.53 -3.68 -1.50
CA LEU A 14 -8.28 -4.14 -2.12
C LEU A 14 -8.43 -4.30 -3.64
N ALA A 15 -9.44 -5.06 -4.08
CA ALA A 15 -9.67 -5.30 -5.50
C ALA A 15 -9.92 -4.00 -6.28
N ARG A 16 -10.60 -3.03 -5.66
CA ARG A 16 -10.83 -1.73 -6.28
C ARG A 16 -9.55 -0.91 -6.39
N GLY A 17 -8.71 -0.93 -5.35
CA GLY A 17 -7.38 -0.32 -5.38
C GLY A 17 -6.50 -0.93 -6.47
N ASP A 18 -6.45 -2.26 -6.55
CA ASP A 18 -5.66 -2.99 -7.56
C ASP A 18 -6.12 -2.65 -8.99
N ALA A 19 -7.43 -2.60 -9.22
CA ALA A 19 -8.00 -2.23 -10.51
C ALA A 19 -7.61 -0.80 -10.93
N LEU A 20 -7.72 0.16 -10.01
CA LEU A 20 -7.37 1.56 -10.29
C LEU A 20 -5.87 1.75 -10.52
N LEU A 21 -5.04 1.05 -9.75
CA LEU A 21 -3.60 1.06 -9.93
C LEU A 21 -3.22 0.50 -11.31
N SER A 22 -3.88 -0.59 -11.74
CA SER A 22 -3.65 -1.20 -13.06
C SER A 22 -3.99 -0.27 -14.23
N THR A 23 -4.93 0.66 -14.03
CA THR A 23 -5.29 1.68 -15.03
C THR A 23 -4.46 2.95 -14.91
N GLY A 24 -3.50 3.00 -13.99
CA GLY A 24 -2.64 4.17 -13.73
C GLY A 24 -3.27 5.24 -12.82
N ASP A 25 -4.46 5.01 -12.27
CA ASP A 25 -5.10 5.93 -11.32
C ASP A 25 -4.60 5.66 -9.89
N MET A 26 -3.36 6.07 -9.66
CA MET A 26 -2.67 5.88 -8.39
C MET A 26 -3.30 6.67 -7.25
N THR A 27 -3.78 7.89 -7.53
CA THR A 27 -4.42 8.74 -6.53
C THR A 27 -5.67 8.07 -5.97
N SER A 28 -6.53 7.55 -6.84
CA SER A 28 -7.72 6.83 -6.38
C SER A 28 -7.35 5.50 -5.73
N ALA A 29 -6.40 4.74 -6.28
CA ALA A 29 -5.95 3.48 -5.70
C ALA A 29 -5.50 3.63 -4.23
N ARG A 30 -4.73 4.68 -3.94
CA ARG A 30 -4.26 5.00 -2.58
C ARG A 30 -5.40 5.17 -1.59
N LEU A 31 -6.51 5.79 -1.99
CA LEU A 31 -7.68 5.98 -1.11
C LEU A 31 -8.32 4.63 -0.71
N PHE A 32 -8.42 3.70 -1.65
CA PHE A 32 -8.98 2.37 -1.38
C PHE A 32 -8.06 1.54 -0.49
N TYR A 33 -6.75 1.54 -0.77
CA TYR A 33 -5.78 0.85 0.07
C TYR A 33 -5.72 1.44 1.49
N GLN A 34 -5.76 2.76 1.62
CA GLN A 34 -5.82 3.45 2.90
C GLN A 34 -6.97 2.95 3.76
N ARG A 35 -8.19 2.94 3.19
CA ARG A 35 -9.39 2.48 3.91
C ARG A 35 -9.28 1.00 4.32
N ALA A 36 -8.74 0.16 3.46
CA ALA A 36 -8.52 -1.26 3.78
C ALA A 36 -7.44 -1.45 4.87
N ALA A 37 -6.35 -0.67 4.83
CA ALA A 37 -5.30 -0.70 5.83
C ALA A 37 -5.80 -0.22 7.21
N ASP A 38 -6.61 0.84 7.22
CA ASP A 38 -7.28 1.36 8.42
C ASP A 38 -8.27 0.35 9.02
N ALA A 39 -8.86 -0.50 8.17
CA ALA A 39 -9.69 -1.63 8.55
C ALA A 39 -8.90 -2.86 9.04
N GLY A 40 -7.56 -2.82 9.01
CA GLY A 40 -6.67 -3.86 9.51
C GLY A 40 -6.08 -4.78 8.43
N ALA A 41 -6.24 -4.45 7.14
CA ALA A 41 -5.65 -5.24 6.07
C ALA A 41 -4.17 -4.89 5.87
N GLY A 42 -3.27 -5.73 6.41
CA GLY A 42 -1.83 -5.52 6.27
C GLY A 42 -1.38 -5.51 4.79
N LEU A 43 -1.98 -6.34 3.94
CA LEU A 43 -1.70 -6.33 2.50
C LEU A 43 -2.04 -4.98 1.85
N ALA A 44 -3.10 -4.31 2.30
CA ALA A 44 -3.45 -3.00 1.77
C ALA A 44 -2.43 -1.93 2.18
N ALA A 45 -1.87 -2.03 3.39
CA ALA A 45 -0.76 -1.18 3.80
C ALA A 45 0.49 -1.43 2.94
N VAL A 46 0.78 -2.68 2.55
CA VAL A 46 1.86 -2.96 1.57
C VAL A 46 1.57 -2.27 0.24
N ARG A 47 0.39 -2.49 -0.34
CA ARG A 47 0.01 -1.90 -1.64
C ARG A 47 0.06 -0.38 -1.62
N LEU A 48 -0.36 0.23 -0.52
CA LEU A 48 -0.26 1.67 -0.33
C LEU A 48 1.20 2.14 -0.29
N GLY A 49 2.05 1.45 0.48
CA GLY A 49 3.48 1.73 0.55
C GLY A 49 4.17 1.63 -0.82
N GLU A 50 3.86 0.60 -1.60
CA GLU A 50 4.37 0.41 -2.97
C GLU A 50 4.06 1.62 -3.86
N THR A 51 2.88 2.23 -3.73
CA THR A 51 2.55 3.43 -4.52
C THR A 51 3.41 4.65 -4.17
N PHE A 52 4.06 4.67 -3.02
CA PHE A 52 4.97 5.74 -2.60
C PHE A 52 6.44 5.36 -2.76
N ASP A 53 6.75 4.08 -2.93
CA ASP A 53 8.10 3.54 -3.01
C ASP A 53 8.74 3.89 -4.37
N PRO A 54 9.81 4.72 -4.41
CA PRO A 54 10.43 5.11 -5.68
C PRO A 54 10.92 3.92 -6.50
N ALA A 55 11.47 2.88 -5.85
CA ALA A 55 11.98 1.72 -6.55
C ALA A 55 10.84 0.90 -7.18
N PHE A 56 9.67 0.87 -6.54
CA PHE A 56 8.47 0.28 -7.13
C PHE A 56 7.98 1.08 -8.34
N LEU A 57 7.90 2.41 -8.21
CA LEU A 57 7.44 3.30 -9.28
C LEU A 57 8.36 3.26 -10.52
N ASP A 58 9.67 3.19 -10.30
CA ASP A 58 10.67 3.05 -11.37
C ASP A 58 10.47 1.74 -12.15
N ARG A 59 10.26 0.61 -11.45
CA ARG A 59 9.98 -0.70 -12.07
C ARG A 59 8.62 -0.72 -12.78
N ALA A 60 7.63 -0.02 -12.24
CA ALA A 60 6.30 0.12 -12.84
C ALA A 60 6.30 1.04 -14.08
N HIS A 61 7.45 1.62 -14.46
CA HIS A 61 7.60 2.55 -15.59
C HIS A 61 6.67 3.78 -15.48
N VAL A 62 6.28 4.15 -14.26
CA VAL A 62 5.41 5.30 -14.01
C VAL A 62 6.26 6.56 -14.08
N ARG A 63 6.40 7.12 -15.27
CA ARG A 63 7.19 8.34 -15.50
C ARG A 63 6.48 9.57 -14.95
N GLY A 64 7.19 10.38 -14.17
CA GLY A 64 6.73 11.69 -13.71
C GLY A 64 6.08 11.73 -12.32
N THR A 65 5.90 10.60 -11.64
CA THR A 65 5.45 10.57 -10.25
C THR A 65 6.65 10.38 -9.33
N ARG A 66 7.00 11.41 -8.56
CA ARG A 66 8.05 11.30 -7.54
C ARG A 66 7.48 10.51 -6.35
N GLY A 67 8.10 9.38 -6.02
CA GLY A 67 7.77 8.63 -4.81
C GLY A 67 8.04 9.44 -3.54
N ASP A 68 7.52 8.96 -2.41
CA ASP A 68 7.74 9.48 -1.07
C ASP A 68 8.23 8.33 -0.17
N PRO A 69 9.56 8.15 -0.02
CA PRO A 69 10.12 7.11 0.83
C PRO A 69 9.63 7.17 2.28
N GLY A 70 9.34 8.37 2.80
CA GLY A 70 8.85 8.54 4.17
C GLY A 70 7.47 7.91 4.36
N GLN A 71 6.57 8.14 3.40
CA GLN A 71 5.26 7.49 3.39
C GLN A 71 5.36 5.99 3.14
N ALA A 72 6.22 5.54 2.23
CA ALA A 72 6.43 4.12 2.00
C ALA A 72 6.91 3.39 3.27
N VAL A 73 7.89 3.96 4.01
CA VAL A 73 8.34 3.41 5.31
C VAL A 73 7.19 3.36 6.32
N ALA A 74 6.38 4.41 6.43
CA ALA A 74 5.27 4.44 7.37
C ALA A 74 4.25 3.31 7.07
N TRP A 75 3.94 3.10 5.80
CA TRP A 75 3.00 2.07 5.36
C TRP A 75 3.55 0.66 5.50
N TYR A 76 4.82 0.41 5.17
CA TYR A 76 5.41 -0.90 5.39
C TYR A 76 5.55 -1.23 6.89
N ARG A 77 5.86 -0.25 7.76
CA ARG A 77 5.81 -0.46 9.22
C ARG A 77 4.39 -0.83 9.65
N ARG A 78 3.38 -0.12 9.15
CA ARG A 78 1.98 -0.45 9.44
C ARG A 78 1.60 -1.86 8.99
N ALA A 79 2.05 -2.29 7.81
CA ALA A 79 1.82 -3.63 7.29
C ALA A 79 2.44 -4.71 8.18
N ARG A 80 3.68 -4.50 8.65
CA ARG A 80 4.33 -5.37 9.62
C ARG A 80 3.55 -5.44 10.93
N ASP A 81 3.12 -4.31 11.47
CA ASP A 81 2.35 -4.25 12.72
C ASP A 81 0.97 -4.91 12.57
N LEU A 82 0.48 -5.08 11.34
CA LEU A 82 -0.72 -5.84 10.97
C LEU A 82 -0.42 -7.32 10.62
N GLY A 83 0.81 -7.78 10.81
CA GLY A 83 1.21 -9.18 10.68
C GLY A 83 1.76 -9.59 9.30
N VAL A 84 2.05 -8.65 8.39
CA VAL A 84 2.67 -8.99 7.10
C VAL A 84 4.18 -9.08 7.26
N THR A 85 4.70 -10.30 7.28
CA THR A 85 6.14 -10.57 7.49
C THR A 85 7.01 -10.00 6.37
N ASP A 86 6.53 -10.03 5.13
CA ASP A 86 7.27 -9.55 3.95
C ASP A 86 7.52 -8.03 3.99
N ALA A 87 6.78 -7.27 4.81
CA ALA A 87 6.96 -5.84 4.94
C ALA A 87 8.35 -5.47 5.50
N GLU A 88 8.98 -6.34 6.28
CA GLU A 88 10.36 -6.16 6.74
C GLU A 88 11.37 -6.23 5.59
N VAL A 89 11.11 -7.04 4.57
CA VAL A 89 11.97 -7.11 3.37
C VAL A 89 11.85 -5.80 2.57
N LEU A 90 10.63 -5.31 2.40
CA LEU A 90 10.36 -4.04 1.72
C LEU A 90 10.98 -2.84 2.45
N LEU A 91 10.89 -2.81 3.78
CA LEU A 91 11.55 -1.77 4.60
C LEU A 91 13.06 -1.76 4.40
N LYS A 92 13.71 -2.93 4.47
CA LYS A 92 15.15 -3.04 4.26
C LYS A 92 15.55 -2.62 2.84
N ALA A 93 14.80 -3.07 1.84
CA ALA A 93 15.07 -2.70 0.45
C ALA A 93 14.98 -1.18 0.24
N LEU A 94 13.96 -0.52 0.82
CA LEU A 94 13.76 0.92 0.70
C LEU A 94 14.81 1.75 1.44
N GLN A 95 15.34 1.24 2.55
CA GLN A 95 16.38 1.92 3.35
C GLN A 95 17.79 1.80 2.77
N ASN A 96 18.01 0.77 1.94
CA ASN A 96 19.31 0.48 1.33
C ASN A 96 19.50 1.17 -0.03
N ASN A 97 18.55 2.02 -0.44
CA ASN A 97 18.49 2.69 -1.75
C ASN A 97 18.58 4.21 -1.58
#